data_AF-A0A7L2BH53-F1
#
_entry.id   AF-A0A7L2BH53-F1
#
_cell.length_a   1.000
_cell.length_b   1.000
_cell.length_c   1.000
_cell.angle_alpha   90.00
_cell.angle_beta   90.00
_cell.angle_gamma   90.00
#
_symmetry.space_group_name_H-M   'P 1'
#
loop_
_entity.id
_entity.type
_entity.pdbx_description
1 polymer ?
#
loop_
_entity_poly.entity_id
_entity_poly.type
_entity_poly.pdbx_seq_one_letter_code
_entity_poly.pdbx_strand_id
1 'polypeptide(L)'
;ALRVQPAVHQQPPRSMAEKPQIQLFIKASEDGESVGHCPFCQRLFMVLLLKGVPFTLTTVDVKRALDVLKDFAPGAQLPVLLYNGEPKTDTITIEEFLEDQLGPPMCPSLVPQYPESSLAGNDIFHKFSAFIKNPVPAQDEALQRSLLRALLKLDEYLSTPLEHELAQDPHLQASQRHFLDGDHLTLADCNLLPKLNIVQVVCQHYRHFGIPKDLRGVWRYLNSASETKEFKYTCPNSQEIIQAYRSVVRAPQ
;
A
#
# COMPACT_ATOMS: atom_id res chain seq x y z
N ALA A 1 -7.08 69.59 -14.18
CA ALA A 1 -6.34 68.89 -15.24
C ALA A 1 -5.95 67.51 -14.72
N LEU A 2 -6.34 66.46 -15.44
CA LEU A 2 -6.38 65.07 -14.97
C LEU A 2 -4.99 64.48 -14.68
N ARG A 3 -4.86 63.81 -13.53
CA ARG A 3 -3.77 62.86 -13.22
C ARG A 3 -4.04 61.54 -13.95
N VAL A 4 -3.09 61.11 -14.77
CA VAL A 4 -3.07 59.78 -15.38
C VAL A 4 -2.64 58.76 -14.33
N GLN A 5 -3.48 57.77 -14.04
CA GLN A 5 -3.09 56.58 -13.27
C GLN A 5 -2.42 55.56 -14.21
N PRO A 6 -1.38 54.82 -13.78
CA PRO A 6 -0.82 53.76 -14.58
C PRO A 6 -1.79 52.57 -14.63
N ALA A 7 -1.91 51.96 -15.81
CA ALA A 7 -2.69 50.76 -16.03
C ALA A 7 -2.18 49.62 -15.13
N VAL A 8 -3.03 49.18 -14.19
CA VAL A 8 -2.85 47.93 -13.47
C VAL A 8 -2.88 46.82 -14.51
N HIS A 9 -1.74 46.15 -14.72
CA HIS A 9 -1.71 44.85 -15.38
C HIS A 9 -2.54 43.89 -14.52
N GLN A 10 -3.81 43.75 -14.89
CA GLN A 10 -4.66 42.68 -14.38
C GLN A 10 -4.04 41.38 -14.88
N GLN A 11 -3.39 40.64 -13.98
CA GLN A 11 -3.13 39.24 -14.19
C GLN A 11 -4.46 38.57 -14.56
N PRO A 12 -4.50 37.72 -15.60
CA PRO A 12 -5.74 37.03 -15.93
C PRO A 12 -6.19 36.23 -14.70
N PRO A 13 -7.51 36.11 -14.49
CA PRO A 13 -8.04 35.25 -13.44
C PRO A 13 -7.42 33.86 -13.62
N ARG A 14 -6.94 33.25 -12.53
CA ARG A 14 -6.45 31.87 -12.53
C ARG A 14 -7.47 31.05 -13.32
N SER A 15 -7.08 30.65 -14.52
CA SER A 15 -7.89 29.83 -15.41
C SER A 15 -8.35 28.61 -14.61
N MET A 16 -9.53 28.07 -14.94
CA MET A 16 -9.96 26.77 -14.44
C MET A 16 -8.76 25.83 -14.43
N ALA A 17 -8.23 25.53 -13.24
CA ALA A 17 -7.00 24.75 -13.13
C ALA A 17 -7.28 23.43 -13.86
N GLU A 18 -6.57 23.17 -14.95
CA GLU A 18 -6.71 21.91 -15.66
C GLU A 18 -6.52 20.79 -14.65
N LYS A 19 -7.46 19.83 -14.64
CA LYS A 19 -7.36 18.69 -13.75
C LYS A 19 -6.01 18.01 -13.97
N PRO A 20 -5.26 17.67 -12.91
CA PRO A 20 -3.93 17.13 -13.08
C PRO A 20 -3.99 15.84 -13.88
N GLN A 21 -3.07 15.69 -14.83
CA GLN A 21 -2.89 14.45 -15.57
C GLN A 21 -2.03 13.51 -14.74
N ILE A 22 -2.65 12.47 -14.19
CA ILE A 22 -2.00 11.47 -13.35
C ILE A 22 -1.90 10.15 -14.11
N GLN A 23 -0.69 9.59 -14.19
CA GLN A 23 -0.46 8.26 -14.73
C GLN A 23 0.40 7.45 -13.77
N LEU A 24 -0.07 6.27 -13.38
CA LEU A 24 0.65 5.35 -12.52
C LEU A 24 1.16 4.17 -13.34
N PHE A 25 2.47 3.96 -13.33
CA PHE A 25 3.13 2.81 -13.95
C PHE A 25 3.40 1.77 -12.87
N ILE A 26 2.84 0.58 -13.04
CA ILE A 26 2.99 -0.55 -12.13
C ILE A 26 3.55 -1.76 -12.86
N LYS A 27 4.05 -2.73 -12.12
CA LYS A 27 4.53 -3.99 -12.70
C LYS A 27 3.38 -4.81 -13.29
N ALA A 28 3.53 -5.27 -14.53
CA ALA A 28 2.62 -6.25 -15.15
C ALA A 28 2.84 -7.67 -14.60
N SER A 29 1.78 -8.48 -14.63
CA SER A 29 1.84 -9.94 -14.44
C SER A 29 2.57 -10.61 -15.61
N GLU A 30 2.80 -11.92 -15.53
CA GLU A 30 3.42 -12.70 -16.62
C GLU A 30 2.65 -12.66 -17.94
N ASP A 31 1.33 -12.39 -17.90
CA ASP A 31 0.54 -12.16 -19.12
C ASP A 31 0.94 -10.87 -19.87
N GLY A 32 1.54 -9.92 -19.16
CA GLY A 32 1.95 -8.61 -19.67
C GLY A 32 0.87 -7.53 -19.62
N GLU A 33 -0.33 -7.86 -19.12
CA GLU A 33 -1.50 -6.97 -19.12
C GLU A 33 -2.04 -6.75 -17.70
N SER A 34 -2.19 -7.82 -16.91
CA SER A 34 -2.78 -7.77 -15.58
C SER A 34 -1.83 -7.18 -14.53
N VAL A 35 -2.37 -6.84 -13.35
CA VAL A 35 -1.58 -6.37 -12.20
C VAL A 35 -0.62 -7.48 -11.72
N GLY A 36 0.67 -7.19 -11.74
CA GLY A 36 1.71 -8.14 -11.34
C GLY A 36 2.06 -8.09 -9.85
N HIS A 37 2.85 -9.06 -9.39
CA HIS A 37 3.32 -9.11 -8.01
C HIS A 37 4.31 -7.97 -7.69
N CYS A 38 3.84 -6.95 -6.98
CA CYS A 38 4.63 -5.82 -6.47
C CYS A 38 3.88 -5.11 -5.32
N PRO A 39 4.22 -5.33 -4.03
CA PRO A 39 3.50 -4.71 -2.91
C PRO A 39 3.60 -3.17 -2.90
N PHE A 40 4.69 -2.61 -3.40
CA PHE A 40 4.87 -1.16 -3.52
C PHE A 40 3.96 -0.55 -4.60
N CYS A 41 3.79 -1.26 -5.71
CA CYS A 41 2.90 -0.86 -6.79
C CYS A 41 1.44 -0.90 -6.33
N GLN A 42 1.06 -1.96 -5.61
CA GLN A 42 -0.27 -2.09 -5.01
C GLN A 42 -0.53 -0.95 -4.01
N ARG A 43 0.44 -0.61 -3.15
CA ARG A 43 0.34 0.50 -2.19
C ARG A 43 -0.06 1.81 -2.86
N LEU A 44 0.68 2.26 -3.88
CA LEU A 44 0.36 3.53 -4.55
C LEU A 44 -0.94 3.47 -5.36
N PHE A 45 -1.27 2.31 -5.91
CA PHE A 45 -2.56 2.13 -6.59
C PHE A 45 -3.72 2.29 -5.59
N MET A 46 -3.62 1.71 -4.39
CA MET A 46 -4.61 1.92 -3.32
C MET A 46 -4.72 3.40 -2.94
N VAL A 47 -3.58 4.09 -2.75
CA VAL A 47 -3.55 5.52 -2.41
C VAL A 47 -4.33 6.35 -3.45
N LEU A 48 -4.06 6.16 -4.75
CA LEU A 48 -4.78 6.90 -5.79
C LEU A 48 -6.28 6.59 -5.85
N LEU A 49 -6.68 5.33 -5.61
CA LEU A 49 -8.09 4.97 -5.52
C LEU A 49 -8.78 5.65 -4.33
N LEU A 50 -8.12 5.70 -3.17
CA LEU A 50 -8.63 6.37 -1.97
C LEU A 50 -8.71 7.89 -2.11
N LYS A 51 -7.77 8.50 -2.85
CA LYS A 51 -7.85 9.93 -3.21
C LYS A 51 -9.04 10.25 -4.10
N GLY A 52 -9.61 9.27 -4.79
CA GLY A 52 -10.80 9.45 -5.63
C GLY A 52 -10.55 10.32 -6.87
N VAL A 53 -9.29 10.46 -7.28
CA VAL A 53 -8.89 11.24 -8.46
C VAL A 53 -8.84 10.35 -9.70
N PRO A 54 -9.18 10.88 -10.89
CA PRO A 54 -8.99 10.13 -12.13
C PRO A 54 -7.48 10.01 -12.43
N PHE A 55 -7.04 8.81 -12.81
CA PHE A 55 -5.68 8.56 -13.29
C PHE A 55 -5.69 7.45 -14.33
N THR A 56 -4.62 7.39 -15.12
CA THR A 56 -4.37 6.28 -16.06
C THR A 56 -3.46 5.26 -15.37
N LEU A 57 -3.84 3.99 -15.40
CA LEU A 57 -2.99 2.89 -14.94
C LEU A 57 -2.31 2.24 -16.13
N THR A 58 -0.99 2.14 -16.09
CA THR A 58 -0.19 1.44 -17.11
C THR A 58 0.56 0.30 -16.45
N THR A 59 0.28 -0.93 -16.88
CA THR A 59 1.09 -2.10 -16.49
C THR A 59 2.32 -2.21 -17.39
N VAL A 60 3.47 -2.45 -16.78
CA VAL A 60 4.77 -2.48 -17.45
C VAL A 60 5.36 -3.87 -17.32
N ASP A 61 5.50 -4.56 -18.45
CA ASP A 61 6.25 -5.81 -18.52
C ASP A 61 7.75 -5.52 -18.52
N VAL A 62 8.37 -5.65 -17.36
CA VAL A 62 9.81 -5.39 -17.16
C VAL A 62 10.72 -6.38 -17.87
N LYS A 63 10.21 -7.49 -18.44
CA LYS A 63 11.00 -8.44 -19.24
C LYS A 63 10.98 -8.06 -20.72
N ARG A 64 9.83 -7.64 -21.23
CA ARG A 64 9.59 -7.38 -22.67
C ARG A 64 9.69 -5.90 -23.05
N ALA A 65 9.49 -4.99 -22.10
CA ALA A 65 9.31 -3.56 -22.36
C ALA A 65 10.23 -2.70 -21.47
N LEU A 66 11.52 -3.05 -21.44
CA LEU A 66 12.57 -2.37 -20.66
C LEU A 66 12.70 -0.87 -21.00
N ASP A 67 12.20 -0.46 -22.15
CA ASP A 67 12.40 0.87 -22.72
C ASP A 67 11.27 1.84 -22.38
N VAL A 68 10.12 1.35 -21.90
CA VAL A 68 8.92 2.17 -21.61
C VAL A 68 9.22 3.32 -20.66
N LEU A 69 10.12 3.13 -19.71
CA LEU A 69 10.50 4.16 -18.74
C LEU A 69 11.72 4.99 -19.19
N LYS A 70 12.44 4.62 -20.26
CA LYS A 70 13.73 5.28 -20.60
C LYS A 70 13.58 6.76 -20.91
N ASP A 71 12.46 7.14 -21.50
CA ASP A 71 12.24 8.51 -21.98
C ASP A 71 11.95 9.50 -20.82
N PHE A 72 11.46 9.03 -19.67
CA PHE A 72 11.06 9.90 -18.57
C PHE A 72 11.60 9.47 -17.19
N ALA A 73 11.88 8.20 -16.96
CA ALA A 73 12.42 7.70 -15.69
C ALA A 73 13.48 6.59 -15.94
N PRO A 74 14.59 6.92 -16.63
CA PRO A 74 15.60 5.94 -17.00
C PRO A 74 16.23 5.28 -15.76
N GLY A 75 16.19 3.95 -15.71
CA GLY A 75 16.74 3.15 -14.61
C GLY A 75 15.88 3.13 -13.33
N ALA A 76 14.72 3.80 -13.33
CA ALA A 76 13.83 3.78 -12.18
C ALA A 76 13.21 2.39 -11.94
N GLN A 77 13.02 2.07 -10.67
CA GLN A 77 12.23 0.90 -10.26
C GLN A 77 10.75 1.28 -10.20
N LEU A 78 9.88 0.33 -10.56
CA LEU A 78 8.44 0.49 -10.38
C LEU A 78 8.05 0.42 -8.89
N PRO A 79 7.02 1.16 -8.47
CA PRO A 79 6.14 2.01 -9.28
C PRO A 79 6.76 3.37 -9.65
N VAL A 80 6.28 3.95 -10.76
CA VAL A 80 6.61 5.32 -11.20
C VAL A 80 5.32 6.10 -11.40
N LEU A 81 5.29 7.36 -10.98
CA LEU A 81 4.18 8.27 -11.21
C LEU A 81 4.58 9.35 -12.22
N LEU A 82 3.76 9.59 -13.24
CA LEU A 82 3.81 10.83 -14.02
C LEU A 82 2.70 11.76 -13.54
N TYR A 83 3.07 12.94 -13.05
CA TYR A 83 2.13 13.98 -12.65
C TYR A 83 2.36 15.21 -13.54
N ASN A 84 1.38 15.53 -14.39
CA ASN A 84 1.50 16.57 -15.42
C ASN A 84 2.76 16.41 -16.29
N GLY A 85 3.11 15.16 -16.62
CA GLY A 85 4.29 14.83 -17.40
C GLY A 85 5.60 14.78 -16.61
N GLU A 86 5.61 15.20 -15.34
CA GLU A 86 6.81 15.10 -14.50
C GLU A 86 6.91 13.72 -13.82
N PRO A 87 8.04 13.02 -13.96
CA PRO A 87 8.29 11.75 -13.29
C PRO A 87 8.58 11.94 -11.81
N LYS A 88 7.92 11.13 -10.99
CA LYS A 88 8.23 10.90 -9.58
C LYS A 88 8.54 9.41 -9.40
N THR A 89 9.62 9.14 -8.69
CA THR A 89 10.15 7.80 -8.39
C THR A 89 10.31 7.66 -6.89
N ASP A 90 10.60 6.44 -6.42
CA ASP A 90 10.58 6.07 -4.99
C ASP A 90 9.16 6.08 -4.41
N THR A 91 8.79 4.97 -3.76
CA THR A 91 7.41 4.78 -3.29
C THR A 91 7.04 5.75 -2.17
N ILE A 92 7.99 6.09 -1.29
CA ILE A 92 7.74 6.98 -0.15
C ILE A 92 7.63 8.41 -0.68
N THR A 93 8.56 8.84 -1.53
CA THR A 93 8.52 10.17 -2.14
C THR A 93 7.25 10.38 -2.96
N ILE A 94 6.78 9.38 -3.72
CA ILE A 94 5.51 9.49 -4.46
C ILE A 94 4.32 9.63 -3.50
N GLU A 95 4.27 8.85 -2.42
CA GLU A 95 3.18 8.91 -1.44
C GLU A 95 3.12 10.29 -0.76
N GLU A 96 4.25 10.81 -0.27
CA GLU A 96 4.35 12.14 0.33
C GLU A 96 3.89 13.23 -0.64
N PHE A 97 4.33 13.13 -1.90
CA PHE A 97 3.91 14.05 -2.96
C PHE A 97 2.40 13.99 -3.21
N LEU A 98 1.80 12.80 -3.25
CA LEU A 98 0.36 12.66 -3.44
C LEU A 98 -0.45 13.21 -2.26
N GLU A 99 0.01 13.06 -1.01
CA GLU A 99 -0.66 13.70 0.13
C GLU A 99 -0.58 15.22 0.09
N ASP A 100 0.59 15.78 -0.26
CA ASP A 100 0.79 17.22 -0.35
C ASP A 100 -0.04 17.86 -1.48
N GLN A 101 -0.01 17.24 -2.67
CA GLN A 101 -0.70 17.77 -3.85
C GLN A 101 -2.20 17.46 -3.89
N LEU A 102 -2.60 16.31 -3.33
CA LEU A 102 -3.98 15.83 -3.28
C LEU A 102 -4.46 15.76 -1.82
N GLY A 103 -4.25 16.83 -1.07
CA GLY A 103 -4.76 16.99 0.30
C GLY A 103 -6.12 17.69 0.37
N PRO A 104 -6.66 17.86 1.59
CA PRO A 104 -7.85 18.68 1.82
C PRO A 104 -7.64 20.14 1.37
N PRO A 105 -8.69 20.83 0.87
CA PRO A 105 -10.08 20.40 0.77
C PRO A 105 -10.42 19.59 -0.50
N MET A 106 -9.46 19.36 -1.39
CA MET A 106 -9.73 18.74 -2.71
C MET A 106 -9.94 17.22 -2.61
N CYS A 107 -9.15 16.55 -1.78
CA CYS A 107 -9.20 15.12 -1.56
C CYS A 107 -9.06 14.82 -0.05
N PRO A 108 -9.50 13.66 0.43
CA PRO A 108 -9.30 13.29 1.83
C PRO A 108 -7.81 13.17 2.17
N SER A 109 -7.44 13.57 3.40
CA SER A 109 -6.14 13.18 3.97
C SER A 109 -6.15 11.70 4.28
N LEU A 110 -5.10 10.98 3.89
CA LEU A 110 -4.93 9.56 4.21
C LEU A 110 -3.90 9.34 5.31
N VAL A 111 -3.26 10.42 5.78
CA VAL A 111 -2.29 10.36 6.88
C VAL A 111 -2.99 9.83 8.14
N PRO A 112 -2.47 8.77 8.77
CA PRO A 112 -3.04 8.24 10.01
C PRO A 112 -2.96 9.27 11.13
N GLN A 113 -3.99 9.31 11.97
CA GLN A 113 -4.07 10.17 13.14
C GLN A 113 -3.12 9.71 14.25
N TYR A 114 -2.97 8.39 14.43
CA TYR A 114 -2.14 7.82 15.48
C TYR A 114 -0.78 7.38 14.90
N PRO A 115 0.36 7.92 15.38
CA PRO A 115 1.69 7.53 14.90
C PRO A 115 1.94 6.02 15.00
N GLU A 116 1.39 5.36 16.02
CA GLU A 116 1.48 3.92 16.26
C GLU A 116 0.87 3.11 15.12
N SER A 117 -0.17 3.62 14.44
CA SER A 117 -0.79 2.97 13.27
C SER A 117 0.22 2.75 12.16
N SER A 118 1.13 3.71 11.95
CA SER A 118 2.18 3.62 10.93
C SER A 118 3.27 2.59 11.27
N LEU A 119 3.44 2.29 12.56
CA LEU A 119 4.43 1.34 13.07
C LEU A 119 3.88 -0.07 13.23
N ALA A 120 2.57 -0.20 13.40
CA ALA A 120 1.89 -1.48 13.58
C ALA A 120 2.19 -2.45 12.42
N GLY A 121 2.77 -3.60 12.75
CA GLY A 121 3.09 -4.66 11.77
C GLY A 121 4.25 -4.34 10.81
N ASN A 122 5.02 -3.27 11.04
CA ASN A 122 6.08 -2.84 10.12
C ASN A 122 7.20 -3.89 9.90
N ASP A 123 7.46 -4.75 10.89
CA ASP A 123 8.51 -5.77 10.85
C ASP A 123 8.03 -7.14 10.32
N ILE A 124 6.72 -7.34 10.15
CA ILE A 124 6.12 -8.61 9.71
C ILE A 124 6.73 -9.08 8.40
N PHE A 125 6.81 -8.20 7.40
CA PHE A 125 7.29 -8.59 6.07
C PHE A 125 8.78 -8.96 6.07
N HIS A 126 9.57 -8.34 6.94
CA HIS A 126 10.97 -8.71 7.13
C HIS A 126 11.11 -10.08 7.80
N LYS A 127 10.33 -10.36 8.86
CA LYS A 127 10.30 -11.69 9.51
C LYS A 127 9.82 -12.78 8.57
N PHE A 128 8.77 -12.50 7.79
CA PHE A 128 8.28 -13.38 6.74
C PHE A 128 9.36 -13.67 5.70
N SER A 129 10.05 -12.63 5.21
CA SER A 129 11.11 -12.79 4.21
C SER A 129 12.24 -13.69 4.73
N ALA A 130 12.64 -13.53 5.98
CA ALA A 130 13.63 -14.39 6.62
C ALA A 130 13.14 -15.84 6.73
N PHE A 131 11.89 -16.05 7.15
CA PHE A 131 11.28 -17.38 7.30
C PHE A 131 11.13 -18.11 5.96
N ILE A 132 10.54 -17.47 4.95
CA ILE A 132 10.16 -18.15 3.72
C ILE A 132 11.37 -18.49 2.84
N LYS A 133 12.41 -17.65 2.89
CA LYS A 133 13.67 -17.84 2.13
C LYS A 133 14.70 -18.69 2.89
N ASN A 134 14.36 -19.18 4.09
CA ASN A 134 15.29 -19.92 4.92
C ASN A 134 15.75 -21.24 4.27
N PRO A 135 17.05 -21.44 4.01
CA PRO A 135 17.56 -22.69 3.46
C PRO A 135 17.81 -23.77 4.53
N VAL A 136 17.80 -23.43 5.83
CA VAL A 136 18.26 -24.32 6.91
C VAL A 136 17.08 -24.86 7.75
N PRO A 137 16.70 -26.15 7.63
CA PRO A 137 15.53 -26.70 8.35
C PRO A 137 15.56 -26.50 9.87
N ALA A 138 16.74 -26.61 10.49
CA ALA A 138 16.91 -26.41 11.92
C ALA A 138 16.52 -24.99 12.43
N GLN A 139 16.40 -24.00 11.54
CA GLN A 139 16.00 -22.64 11.87
C GLN A 139 14.50 -22.37 11.64
N ASP A 140 13.76 -23.30 11.02
CA ASP A 140 12.37 -23.07 10.61
C ASP A 140 11.49 -22.71 11.80
N GLU A 141 11.59 -23.45 12.90
CA GLU A 141 10.77 -23.23 14.10
C GLU A 141 11.04 -21.84 14.73
N ALA A 142 12.31 -21.45 14.82
CA ALA A 142 12.69 -20.16 15.40
C ALA A 142 12.20 -18.97 14.54
N LEU A 143 12.32 -19.10 13.21
CA LEU A 143 11.88 -18.07 12.27
C LEU A 143 10.35 -17.98 12.19
N GLN A 144 9.66 -19.12 12.17
CA GLN A 144 8.20 -19.18 12.24
C GLN A 144 7.69 -18.54 13.53
N ARG A 145 8.31 -18.87 14.67
CA ARG A 145 7.99 -18.24 15.97
C ARG A 145 8.22 -16.74 15.95
N SER A 146 9.27 -16.27 15.28
CA SER A 146 9.51 -14.83 15.12
C SER A 146 8.44 -14.14 14.28
N LEU A 147 7.96 -14.77 13.20
CA LEU A 147 6.84 -14.25 12.40
C LEU A 147 5.54 -14.23 13.21
N LEU A 148 5.25 -15.31 13.94
CA LEU A 148 4.07 -15.41 14.81
C LEU A 148 4.04 -14.32 15.88
N ARG A 149 5.18 -14.02 16.50
CA ARG A 149 5.28 -12.91 17.47
C ARG A 149 4.99 -11.55 16.85
N ALA A 150 5.43 -11.31 15.61
CA ALA A 150 5.13 -10.06 14.90
C ALA A 150 3.64 -9.95 14.56
N LEU A 151 3.02 -11.05 14.12
CA LEU A 151 1.57 -11.12 13.88
C LEU A 151 0.76 -10.92 15.17
N LEU A 152 1.21 -11.50 16.29
CA LEU A 152 0.58 -11.32 17.60
C LEU A 152 0.60 -9.86 18.04
N LYS A 153 1.73 -9.16 17.88
CA LYS A 153 1.81 -7.72 18.19
C LYS A 153 0.84 -6.88 17.35
N LEU A 154 0.68 -7.21 16.07
CA LEU A 154 -0.32 -6.56 15.22
C LEU A 154 -1.75 -6.87 15.71
N ASP A 155 -2.02 -8.10 16.11
CA ASP A 155 -3.33 -8.51 16.66
C ASP A 155 -3.66 -7.79 17.97
N GLU A 156 -2.69 -7.68 18.87
CA GLU A 156 -2.79 -6.90 20.11
C GLU A 156 -3.13 -5.44 19.80
N TYR A 157 -2.41 -4.82 18.87
CA TYR A 157 -2.68 -3.45 18.43
C TYR A 157 -4.09 -3.28 17.87
N LEU A 158 -4.51 -4.13 16.93
CA LEU A 158 -5.85 -4.12 16.33
C LEU A 158 -6.97 -4.40 17.33
N SER A 159 -6.67 -5.13 18.41
CA SER A 159 -7.64 -5.45 19.46
C SER A 159 -7.72 -4.37 20.55
N THR A 160 -6.71 -3.51 20.67
CA THR A 160 -6.63 -2.46 21.69
C THR A 160 -7.39 -1.22 21.23
N PRO A 161 -8.41 -0.74 21.97
CA PRO A 161 -9.13 0.49 21.63
C PRO A 161 -8.21 1.69 21.46
N LEU A 162 -8.45 2.48 20.40
CA LEU A 162 -7.79 3.77 20.21
C LEU A 162 -8.50 4.88 21.01
N GLU A 163 -7.86 6.04 21.16
CA GLU A 163 -8.39 7.15 21.97
C GLU A 163 -9.78 7.62 21.51
N HIS A 164 -10.05 7.63 20.20
CA HIS A 164 -11.36 8.04 19.68
C HIS A 164 -12.48 7.03 20.00
N GLU A 165 -12.16 5.74 20.14
CA GLU A 165 -13.12 4.71 20.55
C GLU A 165 -13.40 4.86 22.06
N LEU A 166 -12.36 5.08 22.87
CA LEU A 166 -12.49 5.28 24.32
C LEU A 166 -13.18 6.60 24.68
N ALA A 167 -13.08 7.62 23.83
CA ALA A 167 -13.83 8.85 23.98
C ALA A 167 -15.35 8.64 23.79
N GLN A 168 -15.75 7.63 23.01
CA GLN A 168 -17.15 7.27 22.77
C GLN A 168 -17.66 6.27 23.82
N ASP A 169 -16.85 5.27 24.16
CA ASP A 169 -17.11 4.29 25.21
C ASP A 169 -15.87 4.07 26.08
N PRO A 170 -15.75 4.75 27.24
CA PRO A 170 -14.62 4.60 28.15
C PRO A 170 -14.45 3.21 28.76
N HIS A 171 -15.48 2.36 28.67
CA HIS A 171 -15.45 0.99 29.21
C HIS A 171 -15.15 -0.06 28.13
N LEU A 172 -14.91 0.35 26.89
CA LEU A 172 -14.62 -0.55 25.78
C LEU A 172 -13.37 -1.39 26.09
N GLN A 173 -13.54 -2.71 26.13
CA GLN A 173 -12.46 -3.65 26.46
C GLN A 173 -11.68 -4.12 25.23
N ALA A 174 -12.32 -4.09 24.05
CA ALA A 174 -11.73 -4.54 22.80
C ALA A 174 -12.23 -3.67 21.64
N SER A 175 -11.29 -3.20 20.83
CA SER A 175 -11.57 -2.39 19.66
C SER A 175 -12.45 -3.14 18.66
N GLN A 176 -13.32 -2.40 17.99
CA GLN A 176 -14.15 -2.91 16.89
C GLN A 176 -13.77 -2.31 15.54
N ARG A 177 -12.78 -1.41 15.51
CA ARG A 177 -12.36 -0.73 14.29
C ARG A 177 -11.99 -1.70 13.16
N HIS A 178 -12.30 -1.28 11.94
CA HIS A 178 -12.07 -2.09 10.76
C HIS A 178 -10.61 -2.08 10.27
N PHE A 179 -9.90 -0.96 10.43
CA PHE A 179 -8.55 -0.72 9.89
C PHE A 179 -7.57 -0.25 10.97
N LEU A 180 -6.31 0.01 10.61
CA LEU A 180 -5.27 0.29 11.60
C LEU A 180 -5.59 1.49 12.48
N ASP A 181 -6.11 2.57 11.89
CA ASP A 181 -6.28 3.88 12.52
C ASP A 181 -7.75 4.22 12.85
N GLY A 182 -8.70 3.38 12.43
CA GLY A 182 -10.14 3.62 12.56
C GLY A 182 -10.96 2.82 11.55
N ASP A 183 -12.09 3.36 11.11
CA ASP A 183 -13.01 2.70 10.16
C ASP A 183 -12.80 3.09 8.70
N HIS A 184 -11.76 3.89 8.42
CA HIS A 184 -11.36 4.27 7.06
C HIS A 184 -9.91 3.83 6.80
N LEU A 185 -9.63 3.44 5.55
CA LEU A 185 -8.28 3.12 5.10
C LEU A 185 -7.39 4.36 5.10
N THR A 186 -6.16 4.18 5.58
CA THR A 186 -5.10 5.19 5.64
C THR A 186 -3.86 4.75 4.85
N LEU A 187 -2.84 5.60 4.81
CA LEU A 187 -1.52 5.23 4.25
C LEU A 187 -0.90 4.04 4.97
N ALA A 188 -1.13 3.89 6.28
CA ALA A 188 -0.64 2.75 7.05
C ALA A 188 -1.22 1.44 6.52
N ASP A 189 -2.52 1.43 6.20
CA ASP A 189 -3.20 0.27 5.63
C ASP A 189 -2.71 -0.03 4.21
N CYS A 190 -2.54 1.01 3.38
CA CYS A 190 -1.99 0.89 2.03
C CYS A 190 -0.59 0.28 2.02
N ASN A 191 0.21 0.54 3.07
CA ASN A 191 1.53 -0.03 3.24
C ASN A 191 1.49 -1.49 3.74
N LEU A 192 0.62 -1.80 4.69
CA LEU A 192 0.60 -3.10 5.37
C LEU A 192 -0.19 -4.17 4.60
N LEU A 193 -1.38 -3.85 4.07
CA LEU A 193 -2.28 -4.82 3.45
C LEU A 193 -1.64 -5.60 2.28
N PRO A 194 -0.93 -4.96 1.31
CA PRO A 194 -0.26 -5.69 0.24
C PRO A 194 0.75 -6.71 0.77
N LYS A 195 1.51 -6.34 1.81
CA LYS A 195 2.51 -7.20 2.45
C LYS A 195 1.85 -8.35 3.19
N LEU A 196 0.78 -8.09 3.94
CA LEU A 196 0.07 -9.09 4.72
C LEU A 196 -0.64 -10.12 3.84
N ASN A 197 -1.18 -9.70 2.69
CA ASN A 197 -1.73 -10.60 1.68
C ASN A 197 -0.67 -11.59 1.17
N ILE A 198 0.53 -11.10 0.85
CA ILE A 198 1.65 -11.93 0.42
C ILE A 198 2.01 -12.94 1.50
N VAL A 199 2.13 -12.50 2.76
CA VAL A 199 2.41 -13.39 3.90
C VAL A 199 1.38 -14.52 3.97
N GLN A 200 0.08 -14.18 3.90
CA GLN A 200 -0.99 -15.17 3.98
C GLN A 200 -0.96 -16.16 2.81
N VAL A 201 -0.89 -15.67 1.57
CA VAL A 201 -0.92 -16.51 0.36
C VAL A 201 0.30 -17.43 0.29
N VAL A 202 1.51 -16.88 0.50
CA VAL A 202 2.76 -17.62 0.32
C VAL A 202 2.95 -18.64 1.45
N CYS A 203 2.70 -18.27 2.71
CA CYS A 203 2.83 -19.21 3.81
C CYS A 203 1.80 -20.35 3.71
N GLN A 204 0.54 -20.03 3.34
CA GLN A 204 -0.50 -21.04 3.15
C GLN A 204 -0.11 -22.05 2.05
N HIS A 205 0.46 -21.58 0.95
CA HIS A 205 0.84 -22.43 -0.17
C HIS A 205 2.09 -23.28 0.10
N TYR A 206 3.19 -22.65 0.56
CA TYR A 206 4.51 -23.30 0.62
C TYR A 206 4.88 -23.93 1.96
N ARG A 207 4.14 -23.60 3.02
CA ARG A 207 4.41 -24.10 4.38
C ARG A 207 3.18 -24.72 5.03
N HIS A 208 2.05 -24.77 4.33
CA HIS A 208 0.75 -25.21 4.87
C HIS A 208 0.41 -24.52 6.21
N PHE A 209 0.88 -23.28 6.34
CA PHE A 209 0.82 -22.48 7.54
C PHE A 209 0.21 -21.13 7.16
N GLY A 210 -0.98 -20.82 7.63
CA GLY A 210 -1.59 -19.50 7.48
C GLY A 210 -1.41 -18.64 8.72
N ILE A 211 -1.94 -17.42 8.67
CA ILE A 211 -2.16 -16.61 9.87
C ILE A 211 -3.08 -17.42 10.82
N PRO A 212 -2.68 -17.67 12.08
CA PRO A 212 -3.50 -18.43 13.03
C PRO A 212 -4.91 -17.85 13.18
N LYS A 213 -5.92 -18.71 13.28
CA LYS A 213 -7.33 -18.30 13.36
C LYS A 213 -7.70 -17.60 14.67
N ASP A 214 -6.90 -17.79 15.71
CA ASP A 214 -7.11 -17.16 17.01
C ASP A 214 -6.68 -15.68 17.05
N LEU A 215 -5.95 -15.19 16.03
CA LEU A 215 -5.62 -13.77 15.86
C LEU A 215 -6.82 -13.00 15.31
N ARG A 216 -7.81 -12.75 16.17
CA ARG A 216 -9.12 -12.23 15.79
C ARG A 216 -9.07 -10.81 15.23
N GLY A 217 -8.22 -9.94 15.76
CA GLY A 217 -8.02 -8.58 15.28
C GLY A 217 -7.45 -8.57 13.86
N VAL A 218 -6.44 -9.40 13.61
CA VAL A 218 -5.85 -9.57 12.26
C VAL A 218 -6.88 -10.11 11.27
N TRP A 219 -7.67 -11.13 11.66
CA TRP A 219 -8.71 -11.66 10.77
C TRP A 219 -9.83 -10.66 10.52
N ARG A 220 -10.26 -9.89 11.52
CA ARG A 220 -11.21 -8.78 11.31
C ARG A 220 -10.66 -7.80 10.29
N TYR A 221 -9.42 -7.35 10.47
CA TYR A 221 -8.75 -6.42 9.56
C TYR A 221 -8.66 -6.93 8.12
N LEU A 222 -8.24 -8.18 7.92
CA LEU A 222 -8.14 -8.79 6.59
C LEU A 222 -9.52 -8.97 5.93
N ASN A 223 -10.54 -9.34 6.71
CA ASN A 223 -11.90 -9.49 6.21
C ASN A 223 -12.46 -8.13 5.78
N SER A 224 -12.34 -7.10 6.62
CA SER A 224 -12.73 -5.72 6.29
C SER A 224 -12.04 -5.23 5.02
N ALA A 225 -10.73 -5.45 4.88
CA ALA A 225 -9.99 -5.10 3.68
C ALA A 225 -10.52 -5.82 2.43
N SER A 226 -10.86 -7.11 2.53
CA SER A 226 -11.38 -7.90 1.41
C SER A 226 -12.73 -7.41 0.86
N GLU A 227 -13.47 -6.66 1.66
CA GLU A 227 -14.75 -6.05 1.28
C GLU A 227 -14.57 -4.67 0.62
N THR A 228 -13.38 -4.06 0.72
CA THR A 228 -13.08 -2.78 0.06
C THR A 228 -12.68 -2.96 -1.41
N LYS A 229 -13.16 -2.07 -2.27
CA LYS A 229 -12.81 -2.07 -3.70
C LYS A 229 -11.34 -1.69 -3.91
N GLU A 230 -10.79 -0.81 -3.07
CA GLU A 230 -9.44 -0.27 -3.13
C GLU A 230 -8.40 -1.37 -2.93
N PHE A 231 -8.63 -2.28 -1.98
CA PHE A 231 -7.76 -3.44 -1.81
C PHE A 231 -8.05 -4.53 -2.85
N LYS A 232 -9.33 -4.84 -3.10
CA LYS A 232 -9.72 -5.95 -3.99
C LYS A 232 -9.25 -5.75 -5.44
N TYR A 233 -9.40 -4.55 -6.00
CA TYR A 233 -9.04 -4.28 -7.40
C TYR A 233 -7.54 -4.11 -7.63
N THR A 234 -6.78 -3.86 -6.57
CA THR A 234 -5.34 -3.64 -6.64
C THR A 234 -4.54 -4.91 -6.32
N CYS A 235 -5.19 -5.92 -5.74
CA CYS A 235 -4.59 -7.22 -5.47
C CYS A 235 -4.25 -7.98 -6.76
N PRO A 236 -3.01 -8.48 -6.93
CA PRO A 236 -2.70 -9.42 -8.00
C PRO A 236 -3.37 -10.77 -7.73
N ASN A 237 -3.48 -11.60 -8.77
CA ASN A 237 -3.95 -12.98 -8.63
C ASN A 237 -3.05 -13.76 -7.65
N SER A 238 -3.63 -14.61 -6.80
CA SER A 238 -2.85 -15.41 -5.86
C SER A 238 -1.81 -16.31 -6.54
N GLN A 239 -2.08 -16.81 -7.75
CA GLN A 239 -1.12 -17.61 -8.53
C GLN A 239 0.12 -16.80 -8.93
N GLU A 240 -0.05 -15.52 -9.28
CA GLU A 240 1.05 -14.60 -9.58
C GLU A 240 1.95 -14.41 -8.34
N ILE A 241 1.35 -14.26 -7.16
CA ILE A 241 2.09 -14.16 -5.89
C ILE A 241 2.86 -15.47 -5.62
N ILE A 242 2.21 -16.62 -5.78
CA ILE A 242 2.82 -17.94 -5.56
C ILE A 242 4.02 -18.12 -6.48
N GLN A 243 3.85 -17.87 -7.77
CA GLN A 243 4.88 -18.05 -8.78
C GLN A 243 6.08 -17.12 -8.54
N ALA A 244 5.85 -15.88 -8.11
CA ALA A 244 6.90 -14.93 -7.76
C ALA A 244 7.83 -15.41 -6.63
N TYR A 245 7.35 -16.30 -5.74
CA TYR A 245 8.13 -16.85 -4.63
C TYR A 245 8.75 -18.23 -4.93
N ARG A 246 8.40 -18.85 -6.06
CA ARG A 246 8.81 -20.23 -6.38
C ARG A 246 10.31 -20.45 -6.37
N SER A 247 11.10 -19.49 -6.85
CA SER A 247 12.56 -19.60 -6.95
C SER A 247 13.30 -19.32 -5.64
N VAL A 248 12.63 -18.72 -4.65
CA VAL A 248 13.27 -18.32 -3.37
C VAL A 248 12.86 -19.20 -2.19
N VAL A 249 11.79 -19.98 -2.34
CA VAL A 249 11.34 -20.92 -1.34
C VAL A 249 12.18 -22.19 -1.42
N ARG A 250 12.65 -22.68 -0.27
CA ARG A 250 13.29 -24.01 -0.17
C ARG A 250 12.31 -25.11 -0.61
N ALA A 251 12.74 -25.96 -1.53
CA ALA A 251 11.96 -27.11 -2.00
C ALA A 251 11.55 -28.02 -0.83
N PRO A 252 10.33 -28.60 -0.86
CA PRO A 252 9.95 -29.63 0.10
C PRO A 252 10.90 -30.83 -0.03
N GLN A 253 11.31 -31.39 1.11
CA GLN A 253 12.09 -32.63 1.17
C GLN A 253 11.20 -33.83 0.89
#